data_AF-A0A940VBV1-F1
#
_entry.id   AF-A0A940VBV1-F1
#
_cell.length_a   1.000
_cell.length_b   1.000
_cell.length_c   1.000
_cell.angle_alpha   90.00
_cell.angle_beta   90.00
_cell.angle_gamma   90.00
#
_symmetry.space_group_name_H-M   'P 1'
#
loop_
_entity.id
_entity.type
_entity.pdbx_description
1 polymer ?
#
loop_
_entity_poly.entity_id
_entity_poly.type
_entity_poly.pdbx_seq_one_letter_code
_entity_poly.pdbx_strand_id
1 'polypeptide(L)' 'PSLIDTPLLDTLHAHDKEERCRALAARLPVGRIGTAEEAAMAAVFLMANGYVDGQVLGLDGGHLSIP' A
#
# COMPACT_ATOMS: atom_id res chain seq x y z
N PRO A 1 -5.28 -0.65 -2.47
CA PRO A 1 -4.09 -0.24 -1.69
C PRO A 1 -3.65 1.17 -2.10
N SER A 2 -2.96 1.91 -1.24
CA SER A 2 -2.20 3.12 -1.64
C SER A 2 -0.91 2.71 -2.36
N LEU A 3 0.00 3.65 -2.65
CA LEU A 3 1.26 3.34 -3.34
C LEU A 3 2.07 2.29 -2.56
N ILE A 4 2.45 1.23 -3.26
CA ILE A 4 3.30 0.14 -2.77
C ILE A 4 4.58 0.13 -3.58
N ASP A 5 5.73 0.01 -2.91
CA ASP A 5 7.01 -0.15 -3.58
C ASP A 5 7.09 -1.54 -4.24
N THR A 6 7.04 -1.54 -5.57
CA THR A 6 7.11 -2.74 -6.40
C THR A 6 7.95 -2.44 -7.64
N PRO A 7 8.50 -3.46 -8.32
CA PRO A 7 9.21 -3.25 -9.59
C PRO A 7 8.36 -2.58 -10.68
N LEU A 8 7.03 -2.67 -10.58
CA LEU A 8 6.12 -1.95 -11.49
C LEU A 8 6.28 -0.43 -11.36
N LEU A 9 6.65 0.07 -10.19
CA LEU A 9 6.89 1.49 -9.99
C LEU A 9 8.13 1.98 -10.74
N ASP A 10 9.14 1.13 -10.90
CA ASP A 10 10.34 1.46 -11.66
C ASP A 10 10.03 1.63 -13.15
N THR A 11 9.04 0.91 -13.68
CA THR A 11 8.62 1.05 -15.07
C THR A 11 7.65 2.20 -15.29
N LEU A 12 6.70 2.40 -14.37
CA LEU A 12 5.69 3.47 -14.49
C LEU A 12 6.22 4.86 -14.13
N HIS A 13 7.23 4.95 -13.25
CA HIS A 13 7.76 6.19 -12.69
C HIS A 13 9.29 6.24 -12.78
N ALA A 14 9.85 5.77 -13.91
CA ALA A 14 11.30 5.65 -14.12
C ALA A 14 12.10 6.94 -13.86
N HIS A 15 11.48 8.11 -14.01
CA HIS A 15 12.15 9.41 -13.87
C HIS A 15 11.82 10.15 -12.57
N ASP A 16 10.76 9.76 -11.85
CA ASP A 16 10.22 10.51 -10.71
C ASP A 16 9.77 9.64 -9.53
N LYS A 17 10.06 8.33 -9.54
CA LYS A 17 9.66 7.36 -8.49
C LYS A 17 10.00 7.88 -7.10
N GLU A 18 11.24 8.27 -6.85
CA GLU A 18 11.68 8.70 -5.52
C GLU A 18 10.94 9.95 -5.03
N GLU A 19 10.74 10.94 -5.90
CA GLU A 19 10.01 12.15 -5.55
C GLU A 19 8.55 11.83 -5.22
N ARG A 20 7.90 11.00 -6.04
CA ARG A 20 6.51 10.56 -5.81
C ARG A 20 6.35 9.78 -4.51
N CYS A 21 7.25 8.82 -4.27
CA CYS A 21 7.26 8.04 -3.04
C CYS A 21 7.42 8.94 -1.82
N ARG A 22 8.35 9.90 -1.86
CA ARG A 22 8.58 10.87 -0.78
C ARG A 22 7.38 11.79 -0.57
N ALA A 23 6.81 12.32 -1.64
CA ALA A 23 5.67 13.23 -1.60
C ALA A 23 4.43 12.56 -1.01
N LEU A 24 4.18 11.28 -1.36
CA LEU A 24 3.09 10.54 -0.76
C LEU A 24 3.39 10.18 0.69
N ALA A 25 4.57 9.64 1.00
CA ALA A 25 4.96 9.28 2.36
C ALA A 25 4.75 10.42 3.36
N ALA A 26 5.07 11.66 2.97
CA ALA A 26 4.87 12.85 3.79
C ALA A 26 3.41 13.17 4.14
N ARG A 27 2.44 12.62 3.39
CA ARG A 27 0.99 12.82 3.60
C ARG A 27 0.33 11.66 4.32
N LEU A 28 0.99 10.51 4.40
CA LEU A 28 0.43 9.32 5.03
C LEU A 28 0.64 9.39 6.55
N PRO A 29 -0.38 9.07 7.37
CA PRO A 29 -0.22 8.95 8.82
C PRO A 29 0.95 8.04 9.25
N VAL A 30 1.21 6.96 8.51
CA VAL A 30 2.34 6.06 8.80
C VAL A 30 3.71 6.58 8.33
N GLY A 31 3.75 7.71 7.62
CA GLY A 31 5.00 8.39 7.21
C GLY A 31 5.84 7.66 6.16
N ARG A 32 5.32 6.61 5.53
CA ARG A 32 6.02 5.81 4.50
C ARG A 32 5.04 5.16 3.53
N ILE A 33 5.53 4.78 2.36
CA ILE A 33 4.80 3.92 1.43
C ILE A 33 4.82 2.46 1.93
N GLY A 34 3.86 1.66 1.44
CA GLY A 34 3.81 0.24 1.78
C GLY A 34 4.81 -0.59 0.99
N THR A 35 5.11 -1.80 1.46
CA THR A 35 5.96 -2.78 0.75
C THR A 35 5.14 -3.91 0.13
N ALA A 36 5.75 -4.63 -0.81
CA ALA A 36 5.12 -5.81 -1.43
C ALA A 36 4.80 -6.90 -0.39
N GLU A 37 5.64 -7.07 0.63
CA GLU A 37 5.46 -8.04 1.71
C GLU A 37 4.23 -7.71 2.56
N GLU A 38 3.94 -6.44 2.80
CA GLU A 38 2.74 -6.01 3.54
C GLU A 38 1.47 -6.32 2.74
N ALA A 39 1.49 -6.13 1.42
CA ALA A 39 0.40 -6.54 0.54
C ALA A 39 0.22 -8.07 0.53
N ALA A 40 1.31 -8.83 0.50
CA ALA A 40 1.26 -10.29 0.58
C ALA A 40 0.69 -10.79 1.91
N MET A 41 1.09 -10.16 3.03
CA MET A 41 0.59 -10.50 4.35
C MET A 41 -0.92 -10.28 4.47
N ALA A 42 -1.43 -9.20 3.87
CA ALA A 42 -2.86 -8.93 3.83
C ALA A 42 -3.65 -9.96 3.01
N ALA A 43 -3.09 -10.41 1.88
CA ALA A 43 -3.68 -11.51 1.11
C ALA A 43 -3.71 -12.80 1.94
N VAL A 44 -2.62 -13.14 2.63
CA VAL A 44 -2.55 -14.30 3.52
C VAL A 44 -3.57 -14.19 4.66
N PHE A 45 -3.71 -13.02 5.27
CA PHE A 45 -4.71 -12.78 6.32
C PHE A 45 -6.13 -13.08 5.84
N LEU A 46 -6.51 -12.59 4.66
CA LEU A 46 -7.83 -12.86 4.08
C LEU A 46 -8.02 -14.34 3.73
N MET A 47 -7.00 -15.00 3.18
CA MET A 47 -7.07 -16.43 2.83
C MET A 47 -7.10 -17.35 4.06
N ALA A 48 -6.50 -16.93 5.18
CA ALA A 48 -6.33 -17.77 6.36
C ALA A 48 -7.63 -17.99 7.15
N ASN A 49 -8.66 -17.18 6.95
CA ASN A 49 -9.91 -17.26 7.70
C ASN A 49 -11.09 -17.63 6.78
N GLY A 50 -11.50 -18.90 6.81
CA GLY A 50 -12.63 -19.41 6.02
C GLY A 50 -14.01 -18.87 6.41
N TYR A 51 -14.11 -18.02 7.43
CA TYR A 51 -15.34 -17.34 7.84
C TYR A 51 -15.39 -15.86 7.42
N VAL A 52 -14.33 -15.35 6.78
CA VAL A 52 -14.30 -14.01 6.21
C VAL A 52 -14.75 -14.08 4.75
N ASP A 53 -15.81 -13.35 4.42
CA ASP A 53 -16.32 -13.20 3.06
C ASP A 53 -16.80 -11.77 2.79
N GLY A 54 -16.76 -11.35 1.52
CA GLY A 54 -17.24 -10.03 1.06
C GLY A 54 -16.49 -8.81 1.61
N GLN A 55 -15.36 -9.00 2.28
CA GLN A 55 -14.61 -7.91 2.91
C GLN A 55 -13.64 -7.22 1.94
N VAL A 56 -13.53 -5.90 2.08
CA VAL A 56 -12.50 -5.09 1.44
C VAL A 56 -11.55 -4.57 2.52
N LEU A 57 -10.31 -5.05 2.49
CA LEU A 57 -9.29 -4.63 3.45
C LEU A 57 -8.51 -3.41 2.94
N GLY A 58 -8.61 -2.30 3.66
CA GLY A 58 -7.84 -1.08 3.39
C GLY A 58 -6.36 -1.27 3.72
N LEU A 59 -5.50 -1.08 2.72
CA LEU A 59 -4.03 -1.14 2.84
C LEU A 59 -3.43 0.13 2.26
N ASP A 60 -3.44 1.21 3.03
CA ASP A 60 -3.18 2.54 2.48
C ASP A 60 -2.32 3.44 3.36
N GLY A 61 -1.80 2.93 4.48
CA GLY A 61 -1.02 3.73 5.42
C GLY A 61 -1.81 4.88 6.07
N GLY A 62 -3.15 4.78 6.09
CA GLY A 62 -4.06 5.78 6.61
C GLY A 62 -4.44 6.87 5.61
N HIS A 63 -4.15 6.69 4.31
CA HIS A 63 -4.49 7.66 3.26
C HIS A 63 -5.98 8.03 3.25
N LEU A 64 -6.87 7.04 3.36
CA LEU A 64 -8.32 7.22 3.33
C LEU A 64 -8.92 7.44 4.72
N SER A 65 -8.10 7.40 5.78
CA SER A 65 -8.54 7.55 7.17
C SER A 65 -8.40 8.99 7.70
N ILE A 66 -7.94 9.92 6.87
CA ILE A 66 -7.87 11.35 7.20
C ILE A 66 -9.28 11.93 7.00
N PRO A 67 -9.90 12.59 7.99
CA PRO A 67 -11.20 13.24 7.85
C PRO A 67 -11.18 14.41 6.86
#